data_AF-A0A661XNL8-F1
#
_entry.id   AF-A0A661XNL8-F1
#
_cell.length_a   1.000
_cell.length_b   1.000
_cell.length_c   1.000
_cell.angle_alpha   90.00
_cell.angle_beta   90.00
_cell.angle_gamma   90.00
#
_symmetry.space_group_name_H-M   'P 1'
#
loop_
_entity.id
_entity.type
_entity.pdbx_description
1 polymer ?
#
loop_
_entity_poly.entity_id
_entity_poly.type
_entity_poly.pdbx_seq_one_letter_code
_entity_poly.pdbx_strand_id
1 'polypeptide(L)'
;MKNTNMKKYTIIIVLILSASIAYAQKKDKTKFDSLDIKIGQMIMVGYGGTSLKSDDPIVEEIRNGSVGGVILFEKNISDTNSVIRLKQLTYALQSLA
;
A
#
# COMPACT_ATOMS: atom_id res chain seq x y z
N MET A 1 -59.00 3.46 -9.93
CA MET A 1 -58.10 4.55 -10.41
C MET A 1 -56.65 4.22 -10.06
N LYS A 2 -55.81 3.90 -11.05
CA LYS A 2 -54.35 3.72 -10.83
C LYS A 2 -53.75 5.07 -10.47
N ASN A 3 -53.22 5.22 -9.26
CA ASN A 3 -52.59 6.46 -8.80
C ASN A 3 -51.21 6.63 -9.46
N THR A 4 -51.21 7.12 -10.70
CA THR A 4 -50.03 7.31 -11.55
C THR A 4 -48.99 8.25 -10.92
N ASN A 5 -49.42 9.19 -10.06
CA ASN A 5 -48.52 10.10 -9.36
C ASN A 5 -47.69 9.37 -8.28
N MET A 6 -48.29 8.45 -7.52
CA MET A 6 -47.59 7.67 -6.52
C MET A 6 -46.49 6.79 -7.14
N LYS A 7 -46.76 6.21 -8.32
CA LYS A 7 -45.76 5.42 -9.07
C LYS A 7 -44.56 6.24 -9.54
N LYS A 8 -44.75 7.52 -9.91
CA LYS A 8 -43.67 8.41 -10.32
C LYS A 8 -42.71 8.70 -9.16
N TYR A 9 -43.23 8.97 -7.96
CA TYR A 9 -42.41 9.18 -6.77
C TYR A 9 -41.65 7.91 -6.35
N THR A 10 -42.29 6.73 -6.46
CA THR A 10 -41.60 5.46 -6.21
C THR A 10 -40.43 5.26 -7.19
N ILE A 11 -40.59 5.58 -8.47
CA ILE A 11 -39.51 5.49 -9.47
C ILE A 11 -38.36 6.45 -9.13
N ILE A 12 -38.66 7.69 -8.75
CA ILE A 12 -37.63 8.69 -8.38
C ILE A 12 -36.84 8.23 -7.14
N ILE A 13 -37.53 7.71 -6.12
CA ILE A 13 -36.88 7.19 -4.91
C ILE A 13 -35.95 6.02 -5.22
N VAL A 14 -36.39 5.08 -6.07
CA VAL A 14 -35.56 3.94 -6.50
C VAL A 14 -34.32 4.40 -7.26
N LEU A 15 -34.44 5.43 -8.10
CA LEU A 15 -33.34 6.02 -8.86
C LEU A 15 -32.32 6.74 -7.97
N ILE A 16 -32.77 7.41 -6.90
CA ILE A 16 -31.90 8.06 -5.92
C ILE A 16 -31.18 7.02 -5.04
N LEU A 17 -31.88 5.95 -4.65
CA LEU A 17 -31.29 4.86 -3.87
C LEU A 17 -30.22 4.10 -4.67
N SER A 18 -30.47 3.83 -5.95
CA SER A 18 -29.51 3.11 -6.79
C SER A 18 -28.22 3.91 -7.05
N ALA A 19 -28.32 5.24 -7.21
CA ALA A 19 -27.15 6.10 -7.34
C ALA A 19 -26.26 6.06 -6.08
N SER A 20 -26.86 6.09 -4.89
CA SER A 20 -26.13 6.06 -3.61
C SER A 20 -25.33 4.76 -3.41
N ILE A 21 -25.87 3.62 -3.84
CA ILE A 21 -25.21 2.32 -3.76
C ILE A 21 -24.00 2.24 -4.71
N ALA A 22 -24.09 2.87 -5.89
CA ALA A 22 -22.98 2.91 -6.85
C ALA A 22 -21.77 3.71 -6.32
N TYR A 23 -22.00 4.82 -5.60
CA TYR A 23 -20.92 5.58 -4.97
C TYR A 23 -20.22 4.81 -3.84
N ALA A 24 -20.96 3.97 -3.10
CA ALA A 24 -20.41 3.20 -1.99
C ALA A 24 -19.48 2.05 -2.44
N GLN A 25 -19.62 1.56 -3.67
CA GLN A 25 -18.79 0.47 -4.21
C GLN A 25 -17.51 0.93 -4.91
N LYS A 26 -17.13 2.21 -4.80
CA LYS A 26 -15.85 2.68 -5.32
C LYS A 26 -14.70 2.14 -4.45
N LYS A 27 -14.33 0.88 -4.69
CA LYS A 27 -13.13 0.26 -4.13
C LYS A 27 -11.94 0.90 -4.82
N ASP A 28 -11.21 1.76 -4.12
CA ASP A 28 -9.94 2.30 -4.62
C ASP A 28 -8.96 1.13 -4.80
N LYS A 29 -8.78 0.67 -6.04
CA LYS A 29 -7.85 -0.42 -6.40
C LYS A 29 -6.39 -0.11 -6.04
N THR A 30 -6.10 1.12 -5.65
CA THR A 30 -4.76 1.61 -5.28
C THR A 30 -4.51 1.56 -3.77
N LYS A 31 -5.50 1.18 -2.95
CA LYS A 31 -5.36 1.11 -1.51
C LYS A 31 -5.16 -0.34 -1.07
N PHE A 32 -3.96 -0.66 -0.56
CA PHE A 32 -3.69 -1.94 0.10
C PHE A 32 -4.73 -2.15 1.19
N ASP A 33 -5.39 -3.31 1.17
CA ASP A 33 -6.36 -3.63 2.19
C ASP A 33 -5.69 -4.26 3.42
N SER A 34 -6.47 -4.46 4.49
CA SER A 34 -5.93 -4.96 5.76
C SER A 34 -5.27 -6.34 5.65
N LEU A 35 -5.67 -7.16 4.67
CA LEU A 35 -5.11 -8.48 4.48
C LEU A 35 -3.76 -8.39 3.76
N ASP A 36 -3.66 -7.53 2.74
CA ASP A 36 -2.40 -7.31 2.01
C ASP A 36 -1.28 -6.84 2.96
N ILE A 37 -1.60 -5.91 3.86
CA ILE A 37 -0.64 -5.43 4.87
C ILE A 37 -0.20 -6.57 5.79
N LYS A 38 -1.16 -7.39 6.27
CA LYS A 38 -0.83 -8.53 7.15
C LYS A 38 0.04 -9.57 6.45
N ILE A 39 -0.19 -9.82 5.16
CA ILE A 39 0.65 -10.69 4.35
C ILE A 39 2.05 -10.08 4.22
N GLY A 40 2.14 -8.78 3.91
CA GLY A 40 3.41 -8.08 3.78
C GLY A 40 4.27 -8.18 5.05
N GLN A 41 3.67 -8.04 6.23
CA GLN A 41 4.39 -8.17 7.51
C GLN A 41 5.00 -9.56 7.77
N MET A 42 4.58 -10.59 7.03
CA MET A 42 5.15 -11.94 7.11
C MET A 42 6.27 -12.19 6.09
N ILE A 43 6.55 -11.24 5.20
CA ILE A 43 7.51 -11.39 4.11
C ILE A 43 8.79 -10.61 4.41
N MET A 44 9.92 -11.26 4.15
CA MET A 44 11.26 -10.67 4.21
C MET A 44 11.90 -10.68 2.84
N VAL A 45 12.45 -9.54 2.40
CA VAL A 45 13.07 -9.38 1.08
C VAL A 45 14.53 -8.96 1.19
N GLY A 46 15.35 -9.33 0.21
CA GLY A 46 16.74 -8.90 0.15
C GLY A 46 16.90 -7.53 -0.49
N TYR A 47 17.88 -6.74 -0.04
CA TYR A 47 18.20 -5.45 -0.67
C TYR A 47 19.41 -5.54 -1.63
N GLY A 48 19.34 -4.80 -2.74
CA GLY A 48 20.34 -4.80 -3.81
C GLY A 48 21.23 -3.57 -3.82
N GLY A 49 22.00 -3.32 -2.75
CA GLY A 49 22.95 -2.21 -2.73
C GLY A 49 23.55 -1.92 -1.35
N THR A 50 24.56 -1.06 -1.32
CA THR A 50 25.21 -0.58 -0.09
C THR A 50 24.64 0.77 0.41
N SER A 51 23.69 1.34 -0.33
CA SER A 51 23.04 2.63 -0.02
C SER A 51 21.66 2.67 -0.67
N LEU A 52 20.67 3.19 0.04
CA LEU A 52 19.31 3.31 -0.46
C LEU A 52 19.23 4.35 -1.60
N LYS A 53 18.62 3.97 -2.72
CA LYS A 53 18.24 4.90 -3.78
C LYS A 53 16.78 5.31 -3.62
N SER A 54 16.46 6.56 -3.93
CA SER A 54 15.10 7.10 -3.76
C SER A 54 14.08 6.52 -4.73
N ASP A 55 14.53 5.99 -5.86
CA ASP A 55 13.74 5.38 -6.93
C ASP A 55 13.69 3.84 -6.84
N ASP A 56 14.24 3.26 -5.77
CA ASP A 56 14.25 1.82 -5.56
C ASP A 56 12.83 1.31 -5.21
N PRO A 57 12.32 0.25 -5.86
CA PRO A 57 10.99 -0.30 -5.57
C PRO A 57 10.74 -0.61 -4.10
N ILE A 58 11.79 -1.01 -3.37
CA ILE A 58 11.70 -1.34 -1.94
C ILE A 58 11.19 -0.16 -1.10
N VAL A 59 11.40 1.08 -1.56
CA VAL A 59 10.94 2.30 -0.87
C VAL A 59 9.42 2.33 -0.77
N GLU A 60 8.74 2.03 -1.87
CA GLU A 60 7.28 2.00 -1.91
C GLU A 60 6.73 0.75 -1.22
N GLU A 61 7.38 -0.40 -1.41
CA GLU A 61 6.96 -1.66 -0.78
C GLU A 61 6.99 -1.60 0.76
N ILE A 62 8.01 -0.98 1.35
CA ILE A 62 8.09 -0.77 2.81
C ILE A 62 6.99 0.20 3.26
N ARG A 63 6.84 1.35 2.60
CA ARG A 63 5.82 2.36 2.97
C ARG A 63 4.39 1.84 2.88
N ASN A 64 4.14 0.95 1.93
CA ASN A 64 2.83 0.33 1.74
C ASN A 64 2.59 -0.86 2.69
N GLY A 65 3.56 -1.23 3.53
CA GLY A 65 3.45 -2.36 4.46
C GLY A 65 3.46 -3.72 3.78
N SER A 66 3.88 -3.78 2.51
CA SER A 66 3.99 -5.03 1.71
C SER A 66 5.25 -5.84 2.05
N VAL A 67 6.15 -5.27 2.86
CA VAL A 67 7.38 -5.92 3.37
C VAL A 67 7.43 -5.75 4.88
N GLY A 68 7.63 -6.85 5.60
CA GLY A 68 7.77 -6.88 7.07
C GLY A 68 9.23 -6.85 7.54
N GLY A 69 10.17 -7.19 6.66
CA GLY A 69 11.59 -7.14 6.98
C GLY A 69 12.49 -7.08 5.76
N VAL A 70 13.69 -6.51 5.95
CA VAL A 70 14.75 -6.51 4.95
C VAL A 70 15.92 -7.33 5.46
N ILE A 71 16.33 -8.33 4.68
CA ILE A 71 17.53 -9.11 4.97
C ILE A 71 18.74 -8.54 4.21
N LEU A 72 19.85 -8.39 4.93
CA LEU A 72 21.11 -7.92 4.38
C LEU A 72 22.10 -9.08 4.26
N PHE A 73 22.89 -9.05 3.20
CA PHE A 73 23.95 -10.00 2.89
C PHE A 73 25.29 -9.27 2.78
N GLU A 74 26.38 -10.02 2.56
CA GLU A 74 27.73 -9.47 2.38
C GLU A 74 27.79 -8.34 1.34
N LYS A 75 27.08 -8.49 0.20
CA LYS A 75 26.99 -7.47 -0.86
C LYS A 75 26.41 -6.12 -0.42
N ASN A 76 25.79 -6.04 0.76
CA ASN A 76 25.25 -4.81 1.34
C ASN A 76 26.27 -4.08 2.22
N ILE A 77 27.40 -4.72 2.54
CA ILE A 77 28.49 -4.14 3.30
C ILE A 77 29.44 -3.46 2.31
N SER A 78 29.69 -2.16 2.50
CA SER A 78 30.63 -1.42 1.66
C SER A 78 32.08 -1.75 2.03
N ASP A 79 32.95 -1.86 1.01
CA ASP A 79 34.40 -2.08 1.19
C ASP A 79 35.11 -0.93 1.93
N THR A 80 34.48 0.25 2.01
CA THR A 80 35.03 1.43 2.69
C THR A 80 34.06 1.95 3.74
N ASN A 81 34.57 2.34 4.91
CA ASN A 81 33.75 2.86 6.01
C ASN A 81 32.56 1.94 6.35
N SER A 82 32.77 0.62 6.33
CA SER A 82 31.73 -0.40 6.33
C SER A 82 30.70 -0.22 7.45
N VAL A 83 31.16 0.06 8.67
CA VAL A 83 30.28 0.31 9.84
C VAL A 83 29.40 1.54 9.63
N ILE A 84 29.98 2.64 9.15
CA ILE A 84 29.25 3.90 8.95
C ILE A 84 28.22 3.74 7.84
N ARG A 85 28.61 3.13 6.71
CA ARG A 85 27.72 2.93 5.57
C ARG A 85 26.61 1.92 5.85
N LEU A 86 26.92 0.84 6.56
CA LEU A 86 25.89 -0.11 6.99
C LEU A 86 24.89 0.56 7.93
N LYS A 87 25.37 1.38 8.89
CA LYS A 87 24.49 2.18 9.75
C LYS A 87 23.62 3.14 8.93
N GLN A 88 24.18 3.82 7.94
CA GLN A 88 23.42 4.72 7.06
C GLN A 88 22.35 3.96 6.28
N LEU A 89 22.69 2.80 5.72
CA LEU A 89 21.74 1.97 4.98
C LEU A 89 20.59 1.48 5.87
N THR A 90 20.89 0.93 7.06
CA THR A 90 19.86 0.44 7.97
C THR A 90 18.99 1.57 8.51
N TYR A 91 19.56 2.73 8.83
CA TYR A 91 18.78 3.92 9.19
C TYR A 91 17.87 4.38 8.05
N ALA A 92 18.38 4.43 6.83
CA ALA A 92 17.60 4.85 5.66
C ALA A 92 16.40 3.91 5.44
N LEU A 93 16.62 2.60 5.46
CA LEU A 93 15.55 1.60 5.35
C LEU A 93 14.54 1.71 6.50
N GLN A 94 15.00 1.84 7.74
CA GLN A 94 14.13 1.93 8.92
C GLN A 94 13.29 3.21 8.94
N SER A 95 13.81 4.32 8.39
CA SER A 95 13.10 5.60 8.33
C SER A 95 11.92 5.62 7.35
N LEU A 96 11.76 4.58 6.53
CA LEU A 96 10.64 4.43 5.60
C LEU A 96 9.39 3.80 6.23
N ALA A 97 9.55 3.09 7.35
CA ALA A 97 8.50 2.38 8.06
C ALA A 97 7.83 3.25 9.14
#